data_AF-A0A1Q6LSL6-F1
#
_entry.id   AF-A0A1Q6LSL6-F1
#
_cell.length_a   1.000
_cell.length_b   1.000
_cell.length_c   1.000
_cell.angle_alpha   90.00
_cell.angle_beta   90.00
_cell.angle_gamma   90.00
#
_symmetry.space_group_name_H-M   'P 1'
#
loop_
_entity.id
_entity.type
_entity.pdbx_description
1 polymer ?
#
loop_
_entity_poly.entity_id
_entity_poly.type
_entity_poly.pdbx_seq_one_letter_code
_entity_poly.pdbx_strand_id
1 'polypeptide(L)'
;MVLDHARPAALAGPEEREAAGGVWQSGDTIQAGIGQSDNLFTPLQLSNYCATVANGGTRYQLHLVQSLIDNSSGTVTETQPKIEESLDLHKSTLTAVKSGMRLVATQGAPSLIFNQLRTEVAAKTGTSQVFVNGVKKNNGFLITFAPYDNPEISVASVVELAGSGTSTAEITSSIIKYWYQNNTDEKTNQKTGTLLN
;
A
#
# COMPACT_ATOMS: atom_id res chain seq x y z
N MET A 1 8.86 3.70 -17.08
CA MET A 1 8.67 2.26 -16.81
C MET A 1 7.34 2.10 -16.09
N VAL A 2 6.33 1.60 -16.80
CA VAL A 2 5.08 1.13 -16.19
C VAL A 2 5.38 -0.24 -15.59
N LEU A 3 4.96 -0.50 -14.35
CA LEU A 3 5.24 -1.77 -13.66
C LEU A 3 4.30 -2.88 -14.16
N ASP A 4 4.47 -3.28 -15.42
CA ASP A 4 3.63 -4.26 -16.13
C ASP A 4 4.07 -5.72 -15.89
N HIS A 5 5.11 -5.93 -15.08
CA HIS A 5 5.67 -7.25 -14.73
C HIS A 5 5.46 -7.64 -13.26
N ALA A 6 4.57 -6.93 -12.55
CA ALA A 6 4.13 -7.39 -11.24
C ALA A 6 3.33 -8.69 -11.40
N ARG A 7 3.52 -9.65 -10.47
CA ARG A 7 2.64 -10.84 -10.43
C ARG A 7 1.18 -10.38 -10.42
N PRO A 8 0.29 -11.00 -11.21
CA PRO A 8 -1.12 -10.64 -11.21
C PRO A 8 -1.68 -10.82 -9.80
N ALA A 9 -2.47 -9.85 -9.35
CA ALA A 9 -3.27 -10.03 -8.14
C ALA A 9 -4.34 -11.09 -8.40
N ALA A 10 -4.68 -11.85 -7.37
CA ALA A 10 -5.88 -12.66 -7.35
C ALA A 10 -6.88 -12.03 -6.37
N LEU A 11 -8.04 -11.65 -6.88
CA LEU A 11 -9.18 -11.25 -6.04
C LEU A 11 -10.05 -12.49 -5.85
N ALA A 12 -10.21 -12.93 -4.62
CA ALA A 12 -10.98 -14.14 -4.33
C ALA A 12 -12.44 -13.97 -4.79
N GLY A 13 -12.88 -14.89 -5.64
CA GLY A 13 -14.25 -14.94 -6.14
C GLY A 13 -14.53 -16.26 -6.87
N PRO A 14 -15.80 -16.50 -7.26
CA PRO A 14 -16.19 -17.74 -7.93
C PRO A 14 -15.36 -18.03 -9.19
N GLU A 15 -15.17 -17.03 -10.04
CA GLU A 15 -14.42 -17.16 -11.30
C GLU A 15 -12.95 -17.54 -11.06
N GLU A 16 -12.28 -16.85 -10.14
CA GLU A 16 -10.87 -17.15 -9.78
C GLU A 16 -10.73 -18.57 -9.20
N ARG A 17 -11.67 -18.97 -8.34
CA ARG A 17 -11.68 -20.29 -7.72
C ARG A 17 -11.92 -21.40 -8.74
N GLU A 18 -12.85 -21.21 -9.67
CA GLU A 18 -13.14 -22.15 -10.74
C GLU A 18 -11.95 -22.28 -11.71
N ALA A 19 -11.30 -21.17 -12.07
CA ALA A 19 -10.09 -21.17 -12.89
C ALA A 19 -8.93 -21.94 -12.23
N ALA A 20 -8.85 -21.91 -10.90
CA ALA A 20 -7.92 -22.71 -10.11
C ALA A 20 -8.34 -24.19 -9.90
N GLY A 21 -9.47 -24.62 -10.47
CA GLY A 21 -9.99 -25.99 -10.38
C GLY A 21 -10.75 -26.30 -9.10
N GLY A 22 -11.14 -25.29 -8.33
CA GLY A 22 -11.92 -25.41 -7.10
C GLY A 22 -13.41 -25.10 -7.29
N VAL A 23 -14.18 -25.31 -6.22
CA VAL A 23 -15.61 -24.92 -6.14
C VAL A 23 -15.75 -23.84 -5.08
N TRP A 24 -16.36 -22.71 -5.44
CA TRP A 24 -16.61 -21.62 -4.50
C TRP A 24 -17.71 -21.97 -3.50
N GLN A 25 -17.40 -21.84 -2.21
CA GLN A 25 -18.33 -22.09 -1.12
C GLN A 25 -18.73 -20.78 -0.44
N SER A 26 -19.88 -20.77 0.24
CA SER A 26 -20.34 -19.59 0.98
C SER A 26 -19.35 -19.11 2.05
N GLY A 27 -18.58 -20.03 2.64
CA GLY A 27 -17.51 -19.72 3.58
C GLY A 27 -16.36 -18.93 2.94
N ASP A 28 -16.10 -19.13 1.64
CA ASP A 28 -15.04 -18.42 0.93
C ASP A 28 -15.37 -16.94 0.77
N THR A 29 -16.64 -16.58 0.59
CA THR A 29 -17.09 -15.17 0.58
C THR A 29 -16.78 -14.46 1.90
N ILE A 30 -17.00 -15.14 3.03
CA ILE A 30 -16.73 -14.56 4.35
C ILE A 30 -15.23 -14.40 4.58
N GLN A 31 -14.42 -15.39 4.17
CA GLN A 31 -12.96 -15.31 4.24
C GLN A 31 -12.40 -14.23 3.30
N ALA A 32 -12.93 -14.13 2.09
CA ALA A 32 -12.55 -13.12 1.12
C ALA A 32 -12.82 -11.70 1.63
N GLY A 33 -13.96 -11.49 2.31
CA GLY A 33 -14.33 -10.19 2.89
C GLY A 33 -13.36 -9.67 3.95
N ILE A 34 -12.55 -10.54 4.57
CA ILE A 34 -11.49 -10.16 5.53
C ILE A 34 -10.08 -10.21 4.93
N GLY A 35 -9.95 -10.41 3.61
CA GLY A 35 -8.67 -10.48 2.91
C GLY A 35 -7.96 -11.84 3.00
N GLN A 36 -8.68 -12.92 3.35
CA GLN A 36 -8.21 -14.32 3.27
C GLN A 36 -8.80 -15.00 2.03
N SER A 37 -8.86 -16.35 2.01
CA SER A 37 -9.20 -17.15 0.82
C SER A 37 -8.11 -16.98 -0.26
N ASP A 38 -8.50 -16.93 -1.53
CA ASP A 38 -7.57 -16.84 -2.67
C ASP A 38 -7.01 -15.43 -2.88
N ASN A 39 -7.29 -14.49 -1.96
CA ASN A 39 -6.81 -13.13 -2.07
C ASN A 39 -5.28 -13.10 -2.04
N LEU A 40 -4.68 -12.60 -3.12
CA LEU A 40 -3.24 -12.47 -3.27
C LEU A 40 -2.93 -11.09 -3.85
N PHE A 41 -2.29 -10.25 -3.05
CA PHE A 41 -1.94 -8.89 -3.43
C PHE A 41 -0.47 -8.61 -3.13
N THR A 42 0.19 -7.90 -4.04
CA THR A 42 1.55 -7.40 -3.82
C THR A 42 1.54 -6.20 -2.88
N PRO A 43 2.64 -5.92 -2.14
CA PRO A 43 2.75 -4.71 -1.32
C PRO A 43 2.48 -3.42 -2.10
N LEU A 44 2.89 -3.39 -3.37
CA LEU A 44 2.68 -2.27 -4.26
C LEU A 44 1.19 -2.04 -4.58
N GLN A 45 0.43 -3.10 -4.83
CA GLN A 45 -1.03 -3.02 -5.00
C GLN A 45 -1.73 -2.58 -3.72
N LEU A 46 -1.29 -3.06 -2.55
CA LEU A 46 -1.81 -2.61 -1.26
C LEU A 46 -1.54 -1.13 -0.99
N SER A 47 -0.36 -0.63 -1.37
CA SER A 47 -0.03 0.79 -1.28
C SER A 47 -0.89 1.63 -2.24
N ASN A 48 -1.07 1.20 -3.49
CA ASN A 48 -1.93 1.93 -4.43
C ASN A 48 -3.40 1.93 -4.00
N TYR A 49 -3.89 0.81 -3.45
CA TYR A 49 -5.21 0.72 -2.83
C TYR A 49 -5.35 1.73 -1.69
N CYS A 50 -4.37 1.77 -0.78
CA CYS A 50 -4.35 2.72 0.33
C CYS A 50 -4.32 4.18 -0.17
N ALA A 51 -3.53 4.49 -1.20
CA ALA A 51 -3.48 5.80 -1.83
C ALA A 51 -4.83 6.19 -2.48
N THR A 52 -5.51 5.23 -3.11
CA THR A 52 -6.85 5.42 -3.70
C THR A 52 -7.88 5.76 -2.63
N VAL A 53 -7.84 5.10 -1.47
CA VAL A 53 -8.69 5.48 -0.33
C VAL A 53 -8.29 6.86 0.22
N ALA A 54 -7.00 7.15 0.33
CA ALA A 54 -6.50 8.40 0.88
C ALA A 54 -6.93 9.63 0.05
N ASN A 55 -6.86 9.52 -1.27
CA ASN A 55 -7.14 10.60 -2.23
C ASN A 55 -8.62 10.73 -2.62
N GLY A 56 -9.50 9.90 -2.06
CA GLY A 56 -10.94 10.00 -2.24
C GLY A 56 -11.56 9.16 -3.34
N GLY A 57 -10.85 8.13 -3.82
CA GLY A 57 -11.38 7.09 -4.70
C GLY A 57 -10.80 7.10 -6.12
N THR A 58 -9.76 7.88 -6.39
CA THR A 58 -9.12 7.90 -7.72
C THR A 58 -7.89 7.02 -7.73
N ARG A 59 -7.91 5.94 -8.51
CA ARG A 59 -6.76 5.05 -8.67
C ARG A 59 -5.90 5.54 -9.83
N TYR A 60 -4.70 5.97 -9.49
CA TYR A 60 -3.70 6.36 -10.48
C TYR A 60 -2.84 5.17 -10.90
N GLN A 61 -2.32 5.23 -12.13
CA GLN A 61 -1.30 4.31 -12.60
C GLN A 61 -0.01 4.55 -11.82
N LEU A 62 0.56 3.48 -11.27
CA LEU A 62 1.85 3.57 -10.59
C LEU A 62 2.98 3.74 -11.62
N HIS A 63 3.86 4.71 -11.37
CA HIS A 63 5.07 4.93 -12.14
C HIS A 63 6.23 5.27 -11.21
N LEU A 64 7.43 4.84 -11.59
CA LEU A 64 8.68 5.20 -10.90
C LEU A 64 9.42 6.34 -11.59
N VAL A 65 9.26 6.45 -12.91
CA VAL A 65 9.95 7.45 -13.71
C VAL A 65 9.25 8.79 -13.51
N GLN A 66 10.00 9.80 -13.10
CA GLN A 66 9.52 11.18 -13.01
C GLN A 66 9.57 11.83 -14.40
N SER A 67 10.73 11.81 -15.05
CA SER A 67 10.89 12.36 -16.40
C SER A 67 11.91 11.57 -17.23
N LEU A 68 11.82 11.74 -18.55
CA LEU A 68 12.79 11.25 -19.51
C LEU A 68 13.54 12.45 -20.09
N ILE A 69 14.86 12.38 -20.07
CA ILE A 69 15.75 13.43 -20.62
C ILE A 69 16.43 12.88 -21.87
N ASP A 70 16.19 13.52 -23.01
CA ASP A 70 16.89 13.22 -24.25
C ASP A 70 18.25 13.94 -24.27
N ASN A 71 19.33 13.16 -24.20
CA ASN A 71 20.70 13.69 -24.20
C ASN A 71 21.10 14.39 -25.51
N SER A 72 20.43 14.11 -26.62
CA SER A 72 20.76 14.68 -27.92
C SER A 72 20.11 16.05 -28.15
N SER A 73 18.86 16.22 -27.71
CA SER A 73 18.09 17.46 -27.88
C SER A 73 18.01 18.31 -26.62
N GLY A 74 18.31 17.74 -25.44
CA GLY A 74 18.07 18.36 -24.14
C GLY A 74 16.59 18.36 -23.71
N THR A 75 15.70 17.73 -24.49
CA THR A 75 14.26 17.73 -24.22
C THR A 75 13.95 16.91 -22.96
N VAL A 76 13.15 17.50 -22.06
CA VAL A 76 12.64 16.83 -20.86
C VAL A 76 11.16 16.51 -21.06
N THR A 77 10.81 15.24 -20.91
CA THR A 77 9.41 14.76 -20.97
C THR A 77 8.99 14.26 -19.58
N GLU A 78 8.17 15.04 -18.90
CA GLU A 78 7.61 14.69 -17.58
C GLU A 78 6.54 13.59 -17.72
N THR A 79 6.59 12.61 -16.81
CA THR A 79 5.59 11.56 -16.70
C THR A 79 4.34 12.15 -16.03
N GLN A 80 3.23 12.18 -16.76
CA GLN A 80 1.98 12.73 -16.26
C GLN A 80 1.20 11.67 -15.46
N PRO A 81 0.52 12.05 -14.37
CA PRO A 81 -0.40 11.15 -13.67
C PRO A 81 -1.50 10.65 -14.61
N LYS A 82 -1.66 9.32 -14.71
CA LYS A 82 -2.72 8.69 -15.48
C LYS A 82 -3.76 8.10 -14.54
N ILE A 83 -5.03 8.43 -14.74
CA ILE A 83 -6.15 7.82 -14.02
C ILE A 83 -6.44 6.46 -14.66
N GLU A 84 -6.36 5.38 -13.88
CA GLU A 84 -6.78 4.04 -14.32
C GLU A 84 -8.25 3.80 -13.97
N GLU A 85 -8.70 4.31 -12.83
CA GLU A 85 -10.06 4.11 -12.35
C GLU A 85 -10.49 5.25 -11.42
N SER A 86 -11.78 5.59 -11.44
CA SER A 86 -12.38 6.50 -10.49
C SER A 86 -13.58 5.81 -9.86
N LEU A 87 -13.54 5.67 -8.54
CA LEU A 87 -14.59 5.03 -7.77
C LEU A 87 -15.62 6.09 -7.36
N ASP A 88 -16.87 5.91 -7.75
CA ASP A 88 -17.99 6.76 -7.32
C ASP A 88 -18.45 6.37 -5.90
N LEU A 89 -17.62 6.69 -4.91
CA LEU A 89 -17.91 6.41 -3.50
C LEU A 89 -18.66 7.57 -2.86
N HIS A 90 -19.74 7.26 -2.14
CA HIS A 90 -20.38 8.23 -1.27
C HIS A 90 -19.37 8.81 -0.26
N LYS A 91 -19.38 10.14 -0.09
CA LYS A 91 -18.52 10.84 0.86
C LYS A 91 -18.63 10.27 2.27
N SER A 92 -19.83 9.90 2.71
CA SER A 92 -20.07 9.27 4.01
C SER A 92 -19.32 7.94 4.17
N THR A 93 -19.29 7.10 3.13
CA THR A 93 -18.55 5.83 3.11
C THR A 93 -17.06 6.09 3.25
N LEU A 94 -16.52 7.03 2.47
CA LEU A 94 -15.11 7.38 2.52
C LEU A 94 -14.71 7.94 3.90
N THR A 95 -15.54 8.84 4.46
CA THR A 95 -15.34 9.39 5.80
C THR A 95 -15.34 8.30 6.86
N ALA A 96 -16.28 7.35 6.80
CA ALA A 96 -16.33 6.22 7.72
C ALA A 96 -15.06 5.35 7.62
N VAL A 97 -14.62 5.01 6.41
CA VAL A 97 -13.38 4.22 6.19
C VAL A 97 -12.16 4.95 6.74
N LYS A 98 -11.95 6.22 6.35
CA LYS A 98 -10.81 7.03 6.82
C LYS A 98 -10.83 7.17 8.35
N SER A 99 -12.00 7.42 8.94
CA SER A 99 -12.16 7.54 10.39
C SER A 99 -11.84 6.23 11.10
N GLY A 100 -12.28 5.09 10.57
CA GLY A 100 -11.92 3.77 11.08
C GLY A 100 -10.41 3.53 11.04
N MET A 101 -9.76 3.86 9.93
CA MET A 101 -8.29 3.77 9.82
C MET A 101 -7.57 4.71 10.80
N ARG A 102 -8.12 5.91 11.06
CA ARG A 102 -7.59 6.84 12.07
C ARG A 102 -7.72 6.29 13.48
N LEU A 103 -8.83 5.62 13.79
CA LEU A 103 -9.04 4.97 15.09
C LEU A 103 -8.07 3.80 15.29
N VAL A 104 -7.78 3.01 14.25
CA VAL A 104 -6.75 1.97 14.33
C VAL A 104 -5.39 2.58 14.68
N ALA A 105 -5.04 3.72 14.07
CA ALA A 105 -3.77 4.38 14.35
C ALA A 105 -3.69 5.05 15.73
N THR A 106 -4.80 5.56 16.27
CA THR A 106 -4.79 6.35 17.51
C THR A 106 -5.22 5.58 18.75
N GLN A 107 -6.07 4.56 18.58
CA GLN A 107 -6.67 3.76 19.66
C GLN A 107 -6.48 2.25 19.47
N GLY A 108 -6.10 1.81 18.27
CA GLY A 108 -5.87 0.40 17.97
C GLY A 108 -4.49 -0.10 18.39
N ALA A 109 -4.16 -1.31 17.96
CA ALA A 109 -2.91 -1.98 18.32
C ALA A 109 -1.62 -1.18 18.01
N PRO A 110 -1.47 -0.44 16.89
CA PRO A 110 -0.26 0.34 16.62
C PRO A 110 -0.21 1.71 17.31
N SER A 111 -1.20 2.05 18.16
CA SER A 111 -1.34 3.38 18.77
C SER A 111 -0.15 3.85 19.58
N LEU A 112 0.51 2.94 20.33
CA LEU A 112 1.68 3.28 21.12
C LEU A 112 2.83 3.85 20.28
N ILE A 113 2.94 3.44 19.02
CA ILE A 113 3.97 3.91 18.09
C ILE A 113 3.49 5.15 17.31
N PHE A 114 2.27 5.11 16.78
CA PHE A 114 1.77 6.19 15.92
C PHE A 114 1.38 7.45 16.68
N ASN A 115 0.99 7.37 17.95
CA ASN A 115 0.77 8.57 18.78
C ASN A 115 2.06 9.33 19.12
N GLN A 116 3.24 8.78 18.81
CA GLN A 116 4.53 9.47 18.94
C GLN A 116 4.90 10.27 17.69
N LEU A 117 4.16 10.12 16.59
CA LEU A 117 4.38 10.87 15.37
C LEU A 117 3.83 12.30 15.53
N ARG A 118 4.55 13.28 14.99
CA ARG A 118 4.02 14.65 14.83
C ARG A 118 3.00 14.72 13.69
N THR A 119 3.17 13.89 12.68
CA THR A 119 2.25 13.77 11.55
C THR A 119 1.13 12.82 11.91
N GLU A 120 -0.11 13.26 11.75
CA GLU A 120 -1.27 12.42 11.97
C GLU A 120 -1.42 11.38 10.86
N VAL A 121 -1.68 10.13 11.22
CA VAL A 121 -1.75 9.02 10.26
C VAL A 121 -3.07 8.26 10.36
N ALA A 122 -3.45 7.61 9.28
CA ALA A 122 -4.49 6.58 9.27
C ALA A 122 -3.89 5.25 8.83
N ALA A 123 -4.26 4.16 9.49
CA ALA A 123 -3.63 2.87 9.28
C ALA A 123 -4.63 1.71 9.30
N LYS A 124 -4.23 0.58 8.71
CA LYS A 124 -4.92 -0.69 8.87
C LYS A 124 -3.93 -1.84 8.92
N THR A 125 -4.02 -2.63 9.99
CA THR A 125 -3.24 -3.86 10.16
C THR A 125 -3.87 -5.01 9.37
N GLY A 126 -3.02 -5.93 8.94
CA GLY A 126 -3.39 -7.21 8.35
C GLY A 126 -2.44 -8.31 8.83
N THR A 127 -2.92 -9.55 8.77
CA THR A 127 -2.15 -10.74 9.11
C THR A 127 -2.51 -11.83 8.10
N SER A 128 -1.54 -12.32 7.34
CA SER A 128 -1.77 -13.50 6.48
C SER A 128 -1.16 -14.73 7.13
N GLN A 129 -1.87 -15.85 7.03
CA GLN A 129 -1.41 -17.11 7.57
C GLN A 129 -0.55 -17.84 6.53
N VAL A 130 0.57 -18.39 6.97
CA VAL A 130 1.47 -19.21 6.15
C VAL A 130 1.90 -20.46 6.90
N PHE A 131 2.43 -21.45 6.19
CA PHE A 131 3.02 -22.65 6.79
C PHE A 131 4.51 -22.71 6.45
N VAL A 132 5.35 -22.78 7.47
CA VAL A 132 6.81 -22.95 7.34
C VAL A 132 7.19 -24.27 7.99
N ASN A 133 7.69 -25.22 7.20
CA ASN A 133 8.02 -26.57 7.66
C ASN A 133 6.85 -27.26 8.41
N GLY A 134 5.63 -27.11 7.89
CA GLY A 134 4.41 -27.66 8.51
C GLY A 134 3.91 -26.89 9.75
N VAL A 135 4.63 -25.86 10.20
CA VAL A 135 4.24 -25.03 11.34
C VAL A 135 3.50 -23.79 10.87
N LYS A 136 2.31 -23.56 11.42
CA LYS A 136 1.54 -22.34 11.17
C LYS A 136 2.28 -21.11 11.69
N LYS A 137 2.48 -20.13 10.82
CA LYS A 137 3.12 -18.84 11.08
C LYS A 137 2.27 -17.73 10.44
N ASN A 138 2.60 -16.49 10.76
CA ASN A 138 1.86 -15.32 10.30
C ASN A 138 2.82 -14.26 9.76
N ASN A 139 2.51 -13.73 8.59
CA ASN A 139 3.12 -12.53 8.05
C ASN A 139 2.39 -11.29 8.60
N GLY A 140 3.11 -10.20 8.80
CA GLY A 140 2.56 -8.93 9.25
C GLY A 140 2.42 -7.93 8.12
N PHE A 141 1.24 -7.31 7.99
CA PHE A 141 0.94 -6.27 7.00
C PHE A 141 0.44 -5.01 7.69
N LEU A 142 0.87 -3.85 7.21
CA LEU A 142 0.34 -2.56 7.63
C LEU A 142 0.29 -1.62 6.45
N ILE A 143 -0.90 -1.11 6.14
CA ILE A 143 -1.06 0.00 5.20
C ILE A 143 -1.32 1.27 5.99
N THR A 144 -0.68 2.35 5.58
CA THR A 144 -0.78 3.66 6.24
C THR A 144 -0.77 4.77 5.20
N PHE A 145 -1.49 5.86 5.45
CA PHE A 145 -1.31 7.11 4.72
C PHE A 145 -1.17 8.28 5.70
N ALA A 146 -0.47 9.32 5.25
CA ALA A 146 -0.18 10.51 6.04
C ALA A 146 0.00 11.76 5.15
N PRO A 147 -0.31 12.97 5.65
CA PRO A 147 -1.10 13.23 6.86
C PRO A 147 -2.55 12.76 6.70
N TYR A 148 -3.29 12.63 7.79
CA TYR A 148 -4.66 12.13 7.76
C TYR A 148 -5.62 12.99 6.90
N ASP A 149 -5.54 14.31 7.08
CA ASP A 149 -6.47 15.27 6.45
C ASP A 149 -6.11 15.58 5.00
N ASN A 150 -4.82 15.77 4.69
CA ASN A 150 -4.33 16.07 3.34
C ASN A 150 -3.23 15.09 2.91
N PRO A 151 -3.55 13.83 2.57
CA PRO A 151 -2.55 12.77 2.39
C PRO A 151 -1.53 13.06 1.27
N GLU A 152 -0.25 12.85 1.58
CA GLU A 152 0.88 13.07 0.66
C GLU A 152 1.68 11.78 0.39
N ILE A 153 1.66 10.82 1.33
CA ILE A 153 2.35 9.54 1.21
C ILE A 153 1.45 8.38 1.61
N SER A 154 1.58 7.26 0.89
CA SER A 154 1.04 5.95 1.27
C SER A 154 2.18 4.95 1.43
N VAL A 155 2.13 4.14 2.49
CA VAL A 155 3.13 3.11 2.80
C VAL A 155 2.42 1.78 3.03
N ALA A 156 2.91 0.73 2.38
CA ALA A 156 2.55 -0.65 2.69
C ALA A 156 3.79 -1.38 3.22
N SER A 157 3.78 -1.74 4.50
CA SER A 157 4.83 -2.52 5.13
C SER A 157 4.39 -3.97 5.26
N VAL A 158 5.22 -4.87 4.74
CA VAL A 158 5.02 -6.32 4.80
C VAL A 158 6.27 -6.96 5.35
N VAL A 159 6.15 -7.68 6.45
CA VAL A 159 7.26 -8.41 7.06
C VAL A 159 6.84 -9.86 7.25
N GLU A 160 7.57 -10.75 6.59
CA GLU A 160 7.34 -12.18 6.69
C GLU A 160 7.59 -12.67 8.12
N LEU A 161 6.74 -13.59 8.59
CA LEU A 161 6.85 -14.23 9.91
C LEU A 161 6.81 -13.25 11.11
N ALA A 162 6.39 -11.99 10.91
CA ALA A 162 6.32 -10.97 11.95
C ALA A 162 5.21 -11.19 13.00
N GLY A 163 4.36 -12.20 12.80
CA GLY A 163 3.28 -12.57 13.72
C GLY A 163 2.01 -11.72 13.56
N SER A 164 2.17 -10.41 13.36
CA SER A 164 1.08 -9.43 13.24
C SER A 164 1.52 -8.19 12.45
N GLY A 165 0.55 -7.55 11.79
CA GLY A 165 0.75 -6.23 11.18
C GLY A 165 1.26 -5.15 12.14
N THR A 166 0.86 -5.20 13.41
CA THR A 166 1.31 -4.25 14.43
C THR A 166 2.83 -4.25 14.60
N SER A 167 3.48 -5.41 14.45
CA SER A 167 4.95 -5.55 14.55
C SER A 167 5.69 -4.73 13.48
N THR A 168 5.01 -4.30 12.42
CA THR A 168 5.58 -3.48 11.34
C THR A 168 5.40 -1.98 11.58
N ALA A 169 4.74 -1.57 12.67
CA ALA A 169 4.46 -0.16 12.96
C ALA A 169 5.72 0.67 13.19
N GLU A 170 6.78 0.10 13.78
CA GLU A 170 8.04 0.82 14.02
C GLU A 170 8.75 1.21 12.72
N ILE A 171 8.90 0.25 11.79
CA ILE A 171 9.50 0.54 10.48
C ILE A 171 8.65 1.54 9.68
N THR A 172 7.32 1.42 9.75
CA THR A 172 6.39 2.35 9.09
C THR A 172 6.51 3.76 9.67
N SER A 173 6.60 3.87 11.00
CA SER A 173 6.78 5.13 11.71
C SER A 173 8.10 5.80 11.34
N SER A 174 9.18 5.02 11.21
CA SER A 174 10.49 5.53 10.77
C SER A 174 10.46 6.07 9.35
N ILE A 175 9.80 5.38 8.41
CA ILE A 175 9.62 5.87 7.03
C ILE A 175 8.86 7.20 7.03
N ILE A 176 7.75 7.29 7.77
CA ILE A 176 6.94 8.52 7.85
C ILE A 176 7.73 9.65 8.49
N LYS A 177 8.47 9.38 9.59
CA LYS A 177 9.36 10.38 10.21
C LYS A 177 10.38 10.90 9.22
N TYR A 178 11.03 10.00 8.47
CA TYR A 178 12.04 10.36 7.48
C TYR A 178 11.45 11.19 6.35
N TRP A 179 10.26 10.85 5.83
CA TRP A 179 9.58 11.62 4.78
C TRP A 179 9.31 13.08 5.17
N TYR A 180 8.88 13.32 6.42
CA TYR A 180 8.56 14.66 6.91
C TYR A 180 9.72 15.37 7.62
N GLN A 181 10.87 14.71 7.75
CA GLN A 181 12.11 15.39 8.09
C GLN A 181 12.59 16.10 6.83
N ASN A 182 13.00 17.36 6.93
CA ASN A 182 13.63 18.12 5.84
C ASN A 182 15.03 17.53 5.53
N ASN A 183 15.08 16.28 5.06
CA ASN A 183 16.29 15.56 4.76
C ASN A 183 16.88 16.07 3.45
N THR A 184 18.15 16.45 3.48
CA THR A 184 18.89 17.02 2.34
C THR A 184 19.67 15.96 1.55
N ASP A 185 19.37 14.68 1.76
CA ASP A 185 20.20 13.55 1.32
C ASP A 185 20.31 13.42 -0.20
N GLU A 186 19.41 14.03 -0.98
CA GLU A 186 19.34 13.84 -2.44
C GLU A 186 19.99 14.92 -3.31
N LYS A 187 20.55 16.02 -2.78
CA LYS A 187 20.97 17.12 -3.68
C LYS A 187 22.31 16.96 -4.39
N THR A 188 23.08 15.90 -4.17
CA THR A 188 24.51 15.89 -4.59
C THR A 188 24.94 14.97 -5.73
N ASN A 189 24.16 14.01 -6.26
CA ASN A 189 24.77 12.99 -7.14
C ASN A 189 23.99 12.40 -8.33
N GLN A 190 22.91 13.00 -8.84
CA GLN A 190 22.38 12.53 -10.12
C GLN A 190 23.09 13.19 -11.30
N LYS A 191 24.24 12.63 -11.70
CA LYS A 191 24.81 12.89 -13.04
C LYS A 191 23.94 12.17 -14.08
N THR A 192 23.51 12.93 -15.07
CA THR A 192 22.79 12.47 -16.26
C THR A 192 23.48 11.23 -16.86
N GLY A 193 22.75 10.14 -17.09
CA GLY A 193 23.26 8.94 -17.77
C GLY A 193 23.67 7.75 -16.89
N THR A 194 23.38 7.75 -15.59
CA THR A 194 23.62 6.56 -14.75
C THR A 194 22.33 5.76 -14.61
N LEU A 195 22.32 4.52 -15.09
CA LEU A 195 21.24 3.58 -14.79
C LEU A 195 21.23 3.31 -13.28
N LEU A 196 20.03 3.14 -12.72
CA LEU A 196 19.88 2.60 -11.37
C LEU A 196 20.46 1.18 -11.38
N ASN A 197 21.67 1.03 -10.85
CA ASN A 197 22.30 -0.29 -10.65
C ASN A 197 21.61 -1.05 -9.51
#